data_AF-A0A2H6IT20-F1
#
_entry.id   AF-A0A2H6IT20-F1
#
_cell.length_a   1.000
_cell.length_b   1.000
_cell.length_c   1.000
_cell.angle_alpha   90.00
_cell.angle_beta   90.00
_cell.angle_gamma   90.00
#
_symmetry.space_group_name_H-M   'P 1'
#
loop_
_entity.id
_entity.type
_entity.pdbx_description
1 polymer ?
#
loop_
_entity_poly.entity_id
_entity_poly.type
_entity_poly.pdbx_seq_one_letter_code
_entity_poly.pdbx_strand_id
1 'polypeptide(L)'
;MKKPYLYIFPGMIFGLFLSKAEFSNYDLFMEMFLFNDLRLLWTMLVAIGVATVSMTLLKRLKLTSLSGEPVQAKTKPLHRGTLIGGLIFGLGWGMSGA
;
A
#
# COMPACT_ATOMS: atom_id res chain seq x y z
N MET A 1 -18.30 -11.57 15.73
CA MET A 1 -18.58 -11.92 14.32
C MET A 1 -17.87 -10.95 13.40
N LYS A 2 -17.02 -11.44 12.47
CA LYS A 2 -16.40 -10.59 11.44
C LYS A 2 -17.52 -10.12 10.51
N LYS A 3 -17.76 -8.80 10.43
CA LYS A 3 -18.77 -8.18 9.55
C LYS A 3 -18.07 -7.71 8.27
N PRO A 4 -17.95 -8.56 7.22
CA PRO A 4 -17.11 -8.27 6.07
C PRO A 4 -17.52 -7.01 5.30
N TYR A 5 -18.80 -6.65 5.34
CA TYR A 5 -19.32 -5.43 4.72
C TYR A 5 -18.74 -4.13 5.32
N LEU A 6 -18.23 -4.15 6.55
CA LEU A 6 -17.60 -2.97 7.17
C LEU A 6 -16.32 -2.53 6.44
N TYR A 7 -15.71 -3.41 5.63
CA TYR A 7 -14.49 -3.09 4.88
C TYR A 7 -14.78 -2.50 3.49
N ILE A 8 -16.02 -2.59 3.01
CA ILE A 8 -16.39 -2.08 1.67
C ILE A 8 -16.24 -0.56 1.62
N PHE A 9 -16.74 0.13 2.64
CA PHE A 9 -16.71 1.60 2.67
C PHE A 9 -15.29 2.17 2.76
N PRO A 10 -14.42 1.72 3.69
CA PRO A 10 -12.99 2.09 3.68
C PRO A 10 -12.28 1.71 2.37
N GLY A 11 -12.60 0.55 1.80
CA GLY A 11 -12.03 0.11 0.52
C GLY A 11 -12.42 1.01 -0.65
N MET A 12 -13.69 1.46 -0.70
CA MET A 12 -14.16 2.41 -1.69
C MET A 12 -13.46 3.77 -1.57
N ILE A 13 -13.36 4.30 -0.34
CA ILE A 13 -12.63 5.55 -0.07
C ILE A 13 -11.17 5.43 -0.51
N PHE A 14 -10.51 4.32 -0.16
CA PHE A 14 -9.14 4.05 -0.55
C PHE A 14 -8.97 4.01 -2.08
N GLY A 15 -9.86 3.31 -2.79
CA GLY A 15 -9.85 3.27 -4.26
C GLY A 15 -10.08 4.64 -4.91
N LEU A 16 -10.99 5.46 -4.36
CA LEU A 16 -11.23 6.82 -4.84
C LEU A 16 -9.98 7.70 -4.69
N PHE A 17 -9.28 7.60 -3.55
CA PHE A 17 -8.03 8.34 -3.34
C PHE A 17 -6.91 7.86 -4.25
N LEU A 18 -6.76 6.55 -4.46
CA LEU A 18 -5.79 6.00 -5.41
C LEU A 18 -6.04 6.50 -6.84
N SER A 19 -7.29 6.51 -7.27
CA SER A 19 -7.68 7.02 -8.60
C SER A 19 -7.41 8.52 -8.72
N LYS A 20 -7.76 9.31 -7.69
CA LYS A 20 -7.47 10.75 -7.63
C LYS A 20 -5.97 11.07 -7.62
N ALA A 21 -5.16 10.18 -7.04
CA ALA A 21 -3.70 10.30 -7.02
C ALA A 21 -3.04 9.74 -8.30
N GLU A 22 -3.84 9.34 -9.30
CA GLU A 22 -3.39 8.87 -10.62
C GLU A 22 -2.43 7.67 -10.56
N PHE A 23 -2.57 6.82 -9.54
CA PHE A 23 -1.78 5.58 -9.40
C PHE A 23 -2.09 4.52 -10.47
N SER A 24 -3.04 4.78 -11.37
CA SER A 24 -3.34 3.95 -12.54
C SER A 24 -2.81 4.57 -13.85
N ASN A 25 -2.14 5.72 -13.79
CA ASN A 25 -1.60 6.37 -14.97
C ASN A 25 -0.18 5.87 -15.23
N TYR A 26 -0.02 5.06 -16.27
CA TYR A 26 1.26 4.46 -16.65
C TYR A 26 2.35 5.50 -16.96
N ASP A 27 1.98 6.62 -17.59
CA ASP A 27 2.93 7.65 -18.01
C ASP A 27 3.61 8.29 -16.80
N LEU A 28 2.88 8.51 -15.70
CA LEU A 28 3.45 9.03 -14.47
C LEU A 28 4.49 8.09 -13.84
N PHE A 29 4.30 6.78 -13.96
CA PHE A 29 5.32 5.83 -13.49
C PHE A 29 6.57 5.91 -14.35
N MET A 30 6.42 6.01 -15.67
CA MET A 30 7.56 6.17 -16.57
C MET A 30 8.32 7.48 -16.31
N GLU A 31 7.61 8.60 -16.15
CA GLU A 31 8.20 9.90 -15.80
C GLU A 31 8.93 9.87 -14.45
N MET A 32 8.39 9.13 -13.47
CA MET A 32 9.03 8.92 -12.18
C MET A 32 10.34 8.15 -12.31
N PHE A 33 10.38 7.07 -13.10
CA PHE A 33 11.61 6.30 -13.32
C PHE A 33 12.66 7.07 -14.12
N LEU A 34 12.23 8.00 -14.98
CA LEU A 34 13.10 8.91 -15.73
C LEU A 34 13.49 10.16 -14.93
N PHE A 35 13.01 10.31 -13.69
CA PHE A 35 13.23 11.48 -12.83
C PHE A 35 12.73 12.81 -13.41
N ASN A 36 11.78 12.77 -14.34
CA ASN A 36 11.14 13.97 -14.89
C ASN A 36 10.04 14.49 -13.97
N ASP A 37 9.28 13.57 -13.35
CA ASP A 37 8.20 13.90 -12.44
C ASP A 37 8.20 12.98 -11.22
N LEU A 38 8.36 13.55 -10.04
CA LEU A 38 8.51 12.77 -8.79
C LEU A 38 7.23 12.73 -7.96
N ARG A 39 6.07 13.14 -8.49
CA ARG A 39 4.80 13.19 -7.73
C ARG A 39 4.42 11.84 -7.14
N LEU A 40 4.50 10.76 -7.93
CA LEU A 40 4.19 9.41 -7.44
C LEU A 40 5.19 8.95 -6.36
N LEU A 41 6.49 9.22 -6.55
CA LEU A 41 7.53 8.90 -5.56
C LEU A 41 7.25 9.60 -4.22
N TRP A 42 6.98 10.91 -4.25
CA TRP A 42 6.65 11.68 -3.05
C TRP A 42 5.38 11.17 -2.38
N THR A 43 4.36 10.84 -3.16
CA THR A 43 3.10 10.32 -2.63
C THR A 43 3.32 8.99 -1.91
N MET A 44 4.10 8.07 -2.49
CA MET A 44 4.46 6.80 -1.86
C MET A 44 5.26 7.01 -0.56
N LEU A 45 6.25 7.90 -0.57
CA LEU A 45 7.07 8.20 0.62
C LEU A 45 6.22 8.76 1.77
N VAL A 46 5.32 9.70 1.48
CA VAL A 46 4.40 10.26 2.47
C VAL A 46 3.45 9.17 2.99
N ALA A 47 2.90 8.33 2.12
CA ALA A 47 2.04 7.23 2.52
C ALA A 47 2.75 6.24 3.47
N ILE A 48 4.01 5.91 3.19
CA ILE A 48 4.85 5.09 4.09
C ILE A 48 5.01 5.79 5.44
N GLY A 49 5.35 7.08 5.45
CA GLY A 49 5.49 7.85 6.69
C GLY A 49 4.23 7.86 7.54
N VAL A 50 3.07 8.14 6.92
CA VAL A 50 1.76 8.11 7.59
C VAL A 50 1.45 6.73 8.15
N ALA A 51 1.70 5.66 7.37
CA ALA A 51 1.50 4.29 7.82
C ALA A 51 2.40 3.95 9.02
N THR A 52 3.68 4.32 8.99
CA THR A 52 4.62 4.10 10.08
C THR A 52 4.20 4.84 11.35
N VAL A 53 3.82 6.12 11.24
CA VAL A 53 3.36 6.92 12.38
C VAL A 53 2.07 6.34 12.96
N SER A 54 1.09 6.05 12.10
CA SER A 54 -0.21 5.50 12.51
C SER A 54 -0.05 4.15 13.22
N MET A 55 0.74 3.23 12.64
CA MET A 55 0.99 1.91 13.24
C MET A 55 1.76 2.02 14.57
N THR A 56 2.68 2.97 14.68
CA THR A 56 3.41 3.21 15.94
C THR A 56 2.47 3.74 17.03
N LEU A 57 1.57 4.67 16.66
CA LEU A 57 0.59 5.23 17.59
C LEU A 57 -0.43 4.19 18.04
N LEU A 58 -0.96 3.38 17.11
CA LEU A 58 -1.87 2.27 17.42
C LEU A 58 -1.27 1.30 18.45
N LYS A 59 0.01 0.95 18.28
CA LYS A 59 0.74 0.09 19.24
C LYS A 59 0.92 0.76 20.60
N ARG A 60 1.32 2.04 20.64
CA ARG A 60 1.54 2.78 21.90
C ARG A 60 0.25 2.95 22.70
N LEU A 61 -0.86 3.22 22.01
CA LEU A 61 -2.17 3.41 22.62
C LEU A 61 -2.90 2.08 22.93
N LYS A 62 -2.30 0.92 22.59
CA LYS A 62 -2.89 -0.42 22.77
C LYS A 62 -4.30 -0.54 22.17
N LEU A 63 -4.52 0.12 21.03
CA LEU A 63 -5.82 0.13 20.37
C LEU A 63 -6.13 -1.27 19.80
N THR A 64 -7.40 -1.63 19.85
CA THR A 64 -7.93 -2.88 19.34
C THR A 64 -8.52 -2.70 17.94
N SER A 65 -8.46 -3.76 17.15
CA SER A 65 -9.12 -3.85 15.85
C SER A 65 -10.64 -3.78 16.00
N LEU A 66 -11.35 -3.61 14.88
CA LEU A 66 -12.82 -3.69 14.83
C LEU A 66 -13.41 -5.00 15.37
N SER A 67 -12.57 -6.05 15.45
CA SER A 67 -12.92 -7.35 16.04
C SER A 67 -12.56 -7.50 17.53
N GLY A 68 -12.01 -6.48 18.17
CA GLY A 68 -11.58 -6.50 19.57
C GLY A 68 -10.17 -7.06 19.81
N GLU A 69 -9.55 -7.65 18.78
CA GLU A 69 -8.18 -8.17 18.85
C GLU A 69 -7.14 -7.04 18.86
N PRO A 70 -6.04 -7.16 19.62
CA PRO A 70 -4.97 -6.17 19.61
C PRO A 70 -4.36 -6.01 18.21
N VAL A 71 -4.10 -4.78 17.78
CA VAL A 71 -3.47 -4.51 16.48
C VAL A 71 -2.00 -4.93 16.53
N GLN A 72 -1.70 -6.09 15.95
CA GLN A 72 -0.34 -6.61 15.83
C GLN A 72 0.18 -6.49 14.41
N ALA A 73 1.28 -5.75 14.23
CA ALA A 73 2.00 -5.74 12.96
C ALA A 73 2.82 -7.04 12.86
N LYS A 74 2.30 -8.04 12.14
CA LYS A 74 3.06 -9.25 11.81
C LYS A 74 3.97 -8.97 10.63
N THR A 75 5.27 -9.13 10.82
CA THR A 75 6.25 -9.06 9.73
C THR A 75 6.13 -10.32 8.88
N LYS A 76 5.95 -10.16 7.57
CA LYS A 76 6.01 -11.29 6.63
C LYS A 76 7.46 -11.79 6.57
N PRO A 77 7.74 -13.09 6.79
CA PRO A 77 9.10 -13.60 6.69
C PRO A 77 9.61 -13.50 5.26
N LEU A 78 10.84 -13.01 5.10
CA LEU A 78 11.51 -12.99 3.80
C LEU A 78 12.02 -14.39 3.49
N HIS A 79 11.63 -14.93 2.33
CA HIS A 79 12.11 -16.22 1.85
C HIS A 79 12.44 -16.13 0.35
N ARG A 80 13.19 -17.11 -0.18
CA ARG A 80 13.64 -17.11 -1.59
C ARG A 80 12.49 -16.94 -2.58
N GLY A 81 11.34 -17.55 -2.31
CA GLY A 81 10.13 -17.39 -3.12
C GLY A 81 9.57 -15.96 -3.15
N THR A 82 9.79 -15.14 -2.11
CA THR A 82 9.40 -13.72 -2.13
C THR A 82 10.25 -12.94 -3.14
N LEU A 83 11.56 -13.25 -3.23
CA LEU A 83 12.45 -12.60 -4.21
C LEU A 83 12.09 -13.01 -5.64
N ILE A 84 11.96 -14.32 -5.90
CA ILE A 84 11.63 -14.84 -7.23
C ILE A 84 10.25 -14.36 -7.66
N GLY A 85 9.24 -14.45 -6.79
CA GLY A 85 7.89 -13.98 -7.08
C GLY A 85 7.82 -12.47 -7.28
N GLY A 86 8.58 -11.69 -6.50
CA GLY A 86 8.68 -10.24 -6.66
C GLY A 86 9.28 -9.82 -7.99
N LEU A 87 10.33 -10.53 -8.45
CA LEU A 87 10.92 -10.30 -9.77
C LEU A 87 9.94 -10.63 -10.90
N ILE A 88 9.30 -11.80 -10.86
CA ILE A 88 8.31 -12.20 -11.87
C ILE A 88 7.14 -11.21 -11.90
N PHE A 89 6.65 -10.80 -10.74
CA PHE A 89 5.57 -9.82 -10.63
C PHE A 89 5.97 -8.46 -11.20
N GLY A 90 7.14 -7.95 -10.82
CA GLY A 90 7.62 -6.65 -11.31
C GLY A 90 7.87 -6.62 -12.81
N LEU A 91 8.46 -7.69 -13.37
CA LEU A 91 8.63 -7.85 -14.81
C LEU A 91 7.28 -7.91 -15.53
N GLY A 92 6.34 -8.71 -15.02
CA GLY A 92 4.99 -8.81 -15.59
C GLY A 92 4.27 -7.47 -15.59
N TRP A 93 4.31 -6.73 -14.47
CA TRP A 93 3.70 -5.42 -14.34
C TRP A 93 4.28 -4.40 -15.32
N GLY A 94 5.61 -4.34 -15.42
CA GLY A 94 6.30 -3.45 -16.37
C GLY A 94 5.98 -3.78 -17.83
N MET A 95 5.82 -5.06 -18.18
CA MET A 95 5.46 -5.51 -19.53
C MET A 95 4.00 -5.24 -19.89
N SER A 96 3.07 -5.35 -18.93
CA SER A 96 1.64 -5.20 -19.19
C SER A 96 1.16 -3.75 -19.22
N GLY A 97 2.00 -2.79 -18.83
CA GLY A 97 1.63 -1.37 -18.76
C GLY A 97 0.48 -1.09 -17.80
N ALA A 98 0.38 -1.90 -16.74
CA ALA A 98 -0.78 -1.96 -15.84
C ALA A 98 -0.79 -0.84 -14.80
#